data_AF-X6MWF8-F1
#
_entry.id   AF-X6MWF8-F1
#
_cell.length_a   1.000
_cell.length_b   1.000
_cell.length_c   1.000
_cell.angle_alpha   90.00
_cell.angle_beta   90.00
_cell.angle_gamma   90.00
#
_symmetry.space_group_name_H-M   'P 1'
#
loop_
_entity.id
_entity.type
_entity.pdbx_description
1 polymer ?
#
loop_
_entity_poly.entity_id
_entity_poly.type
_entity_poly.pdbx_seq_one_letter_code
_entity_poly.pdbx_strand_id
1 'polypeptide(L)'
;MAIVTTNDRPSLIAQALSAYRRNEPMNLQADESKTFYSTMLCPSWKELHEKRNTAPFMIVFFSQRSCVGKSYVISQKVKSLNLKSSDHFVHVPINTPVVDIDFIVDRFLSVPLSNDLIVFHINISSQAGKDVNTLMFQLLVLRYITTSKGRSFRVRKNHAFLVELPTQLCNTHKTTQLKEVFDWFYFFGEQIRGLNVPFLEIVDEMRVVRPRDEHFINNRLELTKKEFFVWQYLDALDKGLLKTTGNAKDNWNYAKHQDITKPRMDELIQTYSPRAGESLVQLKSFLQFMYKQMIQLYTFLYIKNENATEIQKRKFIPLHEIILSSLVLSAGHIACNLYHSQRNDEDNKEEKEEKRIEEAKDTEEFFLVNLWRHADPPMVLLNQVSISKSAHVNMKQNSLEEDLTQSQTDQSLSLLSMNLDKNRHPHAEEWKLIREKLKWNIYNFEDDLKNKKALIEKHGTYMENEQDQLKKLHLLLQICGGFNSPKEDARKEQVNKIINDNRDYALTFDNILKIVAIFFRVKSGIPVLIMGETVSFFFFFQYIIIYALLLQHV
;
A
#
# COMPACT_ATOMS: atom_id res chain seq x y z
N MET A 1 14.84 -48.36 -19.85
CA MET A 1 14.96 -47.46 -18.67
C MET A 1 15.87 -46.31 -19.07
N ALA A 2 15.42 -45.06 -18.91
CA ALA A 2 16.25 -43.88 -19.14
C ALA A 2 16.54 -43.22 -17.80
N ILE A 3 17.79 -42.85 -17.55
CA ILE A 3 18.23 -42.22 -16.30
C ILE A 3 18.94 -40.93 -16.67
N VAL A 4 18.44 -39.82 -16.14
CA VAL A 4 19.01 -38.48 -16.34
C VAL A 4 19.62 -38.05 -15.03
N THR A 5 20.89 -37.64 -15.05
CA THR A 5 21.63 -37.19 -13.87
C THR A 5 22.35 -35.88 -14.18
N THR A 6 22.59 -35.05 -13.16
CA THR A 6 23.37 -33.81 -13.32
C THR A 6 24.86 -34.13 -13.44
N ASN A 7 25.58 -33.38 -14.28
CA ASN A 7 27.01 -33.60 -14.49
C ASN A 7 27.89 -33.13 -13.32
N ASP A 8 27.38 -32.22 -12.49
CA ASP A 8 28.20 -31.50 -11.50
C ASP A 8 28.62 -32.37 -10.30
N ARG A 9 27.88 -33.44 -9.99
CA ARG A 9 28.23 -34.43 -8.96
C ARG A 9 27.68 -35.82 -9.36
N PRO A 10 28.52 -36.76 -9.83
CA PRO A 10 28.05 -38.07 -10.24
C PRO A 10 27.52 -38.83 -9.02
N SER A 11 26.21 -39.02 -8.97
CA SER A 11 25.54 -39.81 -7.93
C SER A 11 26.03 -41.25 -7.95
N LEU A 12 25.83 -42.00 -6.85
CA LEU A 12 26.15 -43.43 -6.77
C LEU A 12 25.53 -44.21 -7.95
N ILE A 13 24.32 -43.82 -8.36
CA ILE A 13 23.60 -44.41 -9.51
C ILE A 13 24.34 -44.10 -10.82
N ALA A 14 24.76 -42.85 -11.04
CA ALA A 14 25.50 -42.46 -12.24
C ALA A 14 26.84 -43.19 -12.35
N GLN A 15 27.53 -43.39 -11.21
CA GLN A 15 28.79 -44.12 -11.17
C GLN A 15 28.60 -45.61 -11.46
N ALA A 16 27.63 -46.25 -10.81
CA ALA A 16 27.32 -47.66 -10.99
C ALA A 16 26.89 -47.99 -12.43
N LEU A 17 26.26 -47.04 -13.13
CA LEU A 17 25.75 -47.21 -14.49
C LEU A 17 26.60 -46.50 -15.54
N SER A 18 27.83 -46.09 -15.19
CA SER A 18 28.73 -45.34 -16.07
C SER A 18 29.05 -46.04 -17.40
N ALA A 19 29.09 -47.38 -17.40
CA ALA A 19 29.28 -48.19 -18.62
C ALA A 19 28.17 -47.99 -19.67
N TYR A 20 27.00 -47.52 -19.26
CA TYR A 20 25.84 -47.25 -20.14
C TYR A 20 25.68 -45.75 -20.42
N ARG A 21 26.66 -44.91 -20.06
CA ARG A 21 26.59 -43.47 -20.26
C ARG A 21 26.55 -43.15 -21.76
N ARG A 22 25.54 -42.39 -22.17
CA ARG A 22 25.50 -41.78 -23.49
C ARG A 22 26.24 -40.44 -23.44
N ASN A 23 27.17 -40.23 -24.36
CA ASN A 23 27.99 -39.01 -24.41
C ASN A 23 27.29 -37.83 -25.10
N GLU A 24 26.26 -38.11 -25.90
CA GLU A 24 25.49 -37.09 -26.60
C GLU A 24 24.20 -36.75 -25.84
N PRO A 25 23.96 -35.47 -25.51
CA PRO A 25 22.71 -35.06 -24.90
C PRO A 25 21.56 -35.22 -25.91
N MET A 26 20.50 -35.91 -25.50
CA MET A 26 19.27 -35.99 -26.29
C MET A 26 18.46 -34.71 -26.09
N ASN A 27 18.77 -33.69 -26.89
CA ASN A 27 18.01 -32.44 -26.92
C ASN A 27 16.96 -32.54 -28.03
N LEU A 28 15.72 -32.22 -27.71
CA LEU A 28 14.69 -32.00 -28.72
C LEU A 28 15.05 -30.75 -29.53
N GLN A 29 14.78 -30.80 -30.83
CA GLN A 29 14.86 -29.59 -31.65
C GLN A 29 13.79 -28.58 -31.20
N ALA A 30 13.98 -27.30 -31.51
CA ALA A 30 13.05 -26.24 -31.10
C ALA A 30 11.62 -26.49 -31.63
N ASP A 31 11.49 -26.93 -32.88
CA ASP A 31 10.19 -27.21 -33.51
C ASP A 31 9.48 -28.43 -32.91
N GLU A 32 10.24 -29.49 -32.58
CA GLU A 32 9.71 -30.67 -31.89
C GLU A 32 9.19 -30.31 -30.50
N SER A 33 9.97 -29.51 -29.76
CA SER A 33 9.58 -28.99 -28.45
C SER A 33 8.30 -28.15 -28.56
N LYS A 34 8.23 -27.23 -29.52
CA LYS A 34 7.05 -26.38 -29.75
C LYS A 34 5.81 -27.20 -30.09
N THR A 35 5.98 -28.24 -30.91
CA THR A 35 4.91 -29.19 -31.24
C THR A 35 4.45 -29.95 -29.99
N PHE A 36 5.38 -30.49 -29.21
CA PHE A 36 5.07 -31.18 -27.95
C PHE A 36 4.26 -30.29 -27.00
N TYR A 37 4.74 -29.08 -26.69
CA TYR A 37 4.04 -28.17 -25.77
C TYR A 37 2.68 -27.72 -26.30
N SER A 38 2.50 -27.56 -27.62
CA SER A 38 1.19 -27.24 -28.21
C SER A 38 0.14 -28.34 -28.01
N THR A 39 0.57 -29.60 -27.90
CA THR A 39 -0.35 -30.71 -27.56
C THR A 39 -0.62 -30.80 -26.05
N MET A 40 0.32 -30.32 -25.24
CA MET A 40 0.24 -30.42 -23.79
C MET A 40 -0.50 -29.26 -23.12
N LEU A 41 -0.46 -28.06 -23.71
CA LEU A 41 -1.02 -26.84 -23.14
C LEU A 41 -1.81 -26.06 -24.19
N CYS A 42 -2.92 -25.46 -23.77
CA CYS A 42 -3.65 -24.49 -24.58
C CYS A 42 -3.03 -23.09 -24.37
N PRO A 43 -2.49 -22.44 -25.43
CA PRO A 43 -1.94 -21.08 -25.33
C PRO A 43 -2.99 -19.98 -25.51
N SER A 44 -4.18 -20.31 -26.00
CA SER A 44 -5.16 -19.34 -26.48
C SER A 44 -6.17 -19.00 -25.38
N TRP A 45 -6.12 -17.75 -24.90
CA TRP A 45 -7.13 -17.24 -23.96
C TRP A 45 -8.55 -17.29 -24.56
N LYS A 46 -8.66 -17.06 -25.87
CA LYS A 46 -9.94 -17.10 -26.60
C LYS A 46 -10.53 -18.51 -26.59
N GLU A 47 -9.72 -19.53 -26.85
CA GLU A 47 -10.18 -20.92 -26.82
C GLU A 47 -10.61 -21.36 -25.42
N LEU A 48 -9.92 -20.88 -24.38
CA LEU A 48 -10.33 -21.11 -22.99
C LEU A 48 -11.71 -20.48 -22.72
N HIS A 49 -11.89 -19.21 -23.11
CA HIS A 49 -13.14 -18.46 -22.89
C HIS A 49 -14.32 -19.12 -23.58
N GLU A 50 -14.13 -19.57 -24.81
CA GLU A 50 -15.14 -20.27 -25.62
C GLU A 50 -15.28 -21.76 -25.28
N LYS A 51 -14.50 -22.26 -24.31
CA LYS A 51 -14.47 -23.67 -23.86
C LYS A 51 -14.17 -24.67 -24.99
N ARG A 52 -13.37 -24.24 -25.98
CA ARG A 52 -12.93 -25.05 -27.13
C ARG A 52 -11.59 -25.77 -26.90
N ASN A 53 -10.92 -25.48 -25.79
CA ASN A 53 -9.61 -26.01 -25.48
C ASN A 53 -9.63 -27.53 -25.21
N THR A 54 -8.67 -28.26 -25.80
CA THR A 54 -8.51 -29.71 -25.64
C THR A 54 -7.47 -30.07 -24.57
N ALA A 55 -6.61 -29.12 -24.23
CA ALA A 55 -5.57 -29.21 -23.21
C ALA A 55 -5.80 -28.14 -22.12
N PRO A 56 -5.24 -28.31 -20.90
CA PRO A 56 -5.29 -27.28 -19.86
C PRO A 56 -4.67 -25.97 -20.36
N PHE A 57 -5.24 -24.85 -19.96
CA PHE A 57 -4.70 -23.53 -20.30
C PHE A 57 -3.57 -23.15 -19.34
N MET A 58 -2.56 -22.44 -19.86
CA MET A 58 -1.49 -21.89 -19.06
C MET A 58 -1.10 -20.50 -19.56
N ILE A 59 -0.79 -19.59 -18.65
CA ILE A 59 -0.16 -18.31 -18.95
C ILE A 59 0.74 -17.87 -17.79
N VAL A 60 1.84 -17.21 -18.13
CA VAL A 60 2.80 -16.67 -17.17
C VAL A 60 2.74 -15.15 -17.15
N PHE A 61 2.52 -14.56 -15.98
CA PHE A 61 2.50 -13.12 -15.75
C PHE A 61 3.81 -12.69 -15.10
N PHE A 62 4.44 -11.66 -15.67
CA PHE A 62 5.66 -11.09 -15.13
C PHE A 62 5.65 -9.57 -15.28
N SER A 63 6.62 -8.89 -14.68
CA SER A 63 6.72 -7.43 -14.71
C SER A 63 8.15 -6.99 -14.46
N GLN A 64 8.59 -5.91 -15.11
CA GLN A 64 9.93 -5.35 -14.89
C GLN A 64 10.08 -4.60 -13.56
N ARG A 65 8.97 -4.17 -12.94
CA ARG A 65 8.96 -3.46 -11.66
C ARG A 65 8.04 -4.16 -10.65
N SER A 66 8.28 -3.98 -9.36
CA SER A 66 7.40 -4.47 -8.30
C SER A 66 6.12 -3.62 -8.23
N CYS A 67 5.08 -4.17 -7.61
CA CYS A 67 3.85 -3.43 -7.30
C CYS A 67 3.08 -2.86 -8.51
N VAL A 68 3.28 -3.38 -9.73
CA VAL A 68 2.55 -2.92 -10.94
C VAL A 68 1.08 -3.39 -11.00
N GLY A 69 0.65 -4.24 -10.05
CA GLY A 69 -0.74 -4.75 -9.99
C GLY A 69 -0.98 -6.07 -10.73
N LYS A 70 0.02 -6.95 -10.87
CA LYS A 70 -0.12 -8.27 -11.51
C LYS A 70 -1.34 -9.05 -11.00
N SER A 71 -1.44 -9.25 -9.68
CA SER A 71 -2.55 -9.99 -9.09
C SER A 71 -3.91 -9.31 -9.35
N TYR A 72 -3.96 -7.97 -9.40
CA TYR A 72 -5.18 -7.24 -9.76
C TYR A 72 -5.59 -7.51 -11.22
N VAL A 73 -4.65 -7.43 -12.17
CA VAL A 73 -4.90 -7.74 -13.59
C VAL A 73 -5.36 -9.19 -13.76
N ILE A 74 -4.71 -10.13 -13.06
CA ILE A 74 -5.12 -11.54 -13.04
C ILE A 74 -6.57 -11.67 -12.57
N SER A 75 -6.93 -11.05 -11.44
CA SER A 75 -8.31 -11.08 -10.94
C SER A 75 -9.30 -10.48 -11.94
N GLN A 76 -8.98 -9.37 -12.61
CA GLN A 76 -9.87 -8.78 -13.62
C GLN A 76 -10.04 -9.70 -14.85
N LYS A 77 -8.95 -10.33 -15.32
CA LYS A 77 -9.03 -11.35 -16.37
C LYS A 77 -9.91 -12.51 -15.96
N VAL A 78 -9.78 -13.02 -14.73
CA VAL A 78 -10.60 -14.13 -14.26
C VAL A 78 -12.08 -13.77 -14.16
N LYS A 79 -12.42 -12.54 -13.75
CA LYS A 79 -13.82 -12.08 -13.78
C LYS A 79 -14.44 -12.19 -15.18
N SER A 80 -13.68 -11.94 -16.24
CA SER A 80 -14.18 -12.07 -17.62
C SER A 80 -14.54 -13.50 -18.05
N LEU A 81 -14.06 -14.51 -17.31
CA LEU A 81 -14.36 -15.93 -17.57
C LEU A 81 -15.72 -16.37 -17.01
N ASN A 82 -16.40 -15.53 -16.23
CA ASN A 82 -17.72 -15.81 -15.63
C ASN A 82 -17.76 -17.21 -15.00
N LEU A 83 -16.84 -17.48 -14.07
CA LEU A 83 -16.76 -18.76 -13.38
C LEU A 83 -18.07 -19.07 -12.65
N LYS A 84 -18.41 -20.36 -12.58
CA LYS A 84 -19.66 -20.84 -11.99
C LYS A 84 -19.80 -20.49 -10.50
N SER A 85 -18.69 -20.52 -9.77
CA SER A 85 -18.59 -20.07 -8.38
C SER A 85 -17.24 -19.37 -8.17
N SER A 86 -17.20 -18.41 -7.23
CA SER A 86 -15.96 -17.76 -6.79
C SER A 86 -14.92 -18.77 -6.29
N ASP A 87 -15.36 -19.91 -5.74
CA ASP A 87 -14.46 -20.95 -5.21
C ASP A 87 -13.69 -21.66 -6.32
N HIS A 88 -14.13 -21.54 -7.58
CA HIS A 88 -13.42 -22.07 -8.74
C HIS A 88 -12.20 -21.21 -9.12
N PHE A 89 -11.95 -20.10 -8.42
CA PHE A 89 -10.72 -19.34 -8.50
C PHE A 89 -9.85 -19.61 -7.27
N VAL A 90 -8.90 -20.53 -7.41
CA VAL A 90 -8.09 -21.03 -6.32
C VAL A 90 -6.74 -20.32 -6.30
N HIS A 91 -6.40 -19.71 -5.17
CA HIS A 91 -5.10 -19.10 -4.95
C HIS A 91 -4.11 -20.10 -4.32
N VAL A 92 -2.97 -20.26 -4.97
CA VAL A 92 -1.92 -21.22 -4.60
C VAL A 92 -0.61 -20.44 -4.39
N PRO A 93 -0.35 -19.91 -3.18
CA PRO A 93 0.87 -19.19 -2.89
C PRO A 93 2.04 -20.18 -2.72
N ILE A 94 3.18 -19.85 -3.32
CA ILE A 94 4.47 -20.52 -3.10
C ILE A 94 5.43 -19.49 -2.54
N ASN A 95 5.59 -19.48 -1.22
CA ASN A 95 6.34 -18.46 -0.49
C ASN A 95 7.52 -19.01 0.32
N THR A 96 7.84 -20.30 0.18
CA THR A 96 8.90 -20.97 0.92
C THR A 96 10.06 -21.38 0.00
N PRO A 97 11.30 -21.43 0.52
CA PRO A 97 12.45 -21.96 -0.22
C PRO A 97 12.33 -23.44 -0.58
N VAL A 98 11.46 -24.18 0.12
CA VAL A 98 11.10 -25.56 -0.18
C VAL A 98 9.58 -25.64 -0.33
N VAL A 99 9.11 -26.12 -1.49
CA VAL A 99 7.72 -26.33 -1.85
C VAL A 99 7.11 -27.40 -0.97
N ASP A 100 6.06 -27.04 -0.25
CA ASP A 100 5.21 -28.00 0.46
C ASP A 100 4.20 -28.62 -0.51
N ILE A 101 4.54 -29.79 -1.06
CA ILE A 101 3.69 -30.52 -2.00
C ILE A 101 2.32 -30.87 -1.39
N ASP A 102 2.28 -31.19 -0.10
CA ASP A 102 1.05 -31.61 0.57
C ASP A 102 0.08 -30.41 0.65
N PHE A 103 0.57 -29.23 1.03
CA PHE A 103 -0.19 -27.99 0.98
C PHE A 103 -0.68 -27.65 -0.43
N ILE A 104 0.17 -27.79 -1.45
CA ILE A 104 -0.19 -27.47 -2.84
C ILE A 104 -1.32 -28.40 -3.34
N VAL A 105 -1.21 -29.70 -3.08
CA VAL A 105 -2.26 -30.66 -3.45
C VAL A 105 -3.55 -30.39 -2.67
N ASP A 106 -3.47 -30.05 -1.39
CA ASP A 106 -4.65 -29.66 -0.59
C ASP A 106 -5.36 -28.44 -1.17
N ARG A 107 -4.61 -27.44 -1.64
CA ARG A 107 -5.17 -26.29 -2.36
C ARG A 107 -5.79 -26.69 -3.68
N PHE A 108 -5.13 -27.52 -4.48
CA PHE A 108 -5.70 -27.96 -5.77
C PHE A 108 -6.97 -28.80 -5.62
N LEU A 109 -7.09 -29.55 -4.53
CA LEU A 109 -8.25 -30.38 -4.21
C LEU A 109 -9.32 -29.63 -3.40
N SER A 110 -9.15 -28.33 -3.13
CA SER A 110 -10.15 -27.55 -2.38
C SER A 110 -11.45 -27.37 -3.14
N VAL A 111 -11.42 -27.54 -4.47
CA VAL A 111 -12.61 -27.49 -5.34
C VAL A 111 -13.04 -28.92 -5.67
N PRO A 112 -14.32 -29.27 -5.47
CA PRO A 112 -14.83 -30.58 -5.85
C PRO A 112 -14.60 -30.89 -7.33
N LEU A 113 -14.40 -32.18 -7.63
CA LEU A 113 -14.24 -32.66 -9.00
C LEU A 113 -15.46 -32.27 -9.85
N SER A 114 -15.24 -31.41 -10.84
CA SER A 114 -16.27 -30.96 -11.77
C SER A 114 -15.71 -30.87 -13.21
N ASN A 115 -16.63 -30.77 -14.18
CA ASN A 115 -16.30 -30.43 -15.57
C ASN A 115 -16.30 -28.90 -15.80
N ASP A 116 -16.58 -28.12 -14.76
CA ASP A 116 -16.59 -26.67 -14.83
C ASP A 116 -15.15 -26.13 -14.95
N LEU A 117 -14.99 -24.92 -15.48
CA LEU A 117 -13.68 -24.29 -15.56
C LEU A 117 -13.18 -23.97 -14.16
N ILE A 118 -11.98 -24.47 -13.81
CA ILE A 118 -11.30 -24.18 -12.55
C ILE A 118 -10.00 -23.43 -12.87
N VAL A 119 -9.80 -22.30 -12.21
CA VAL A 119 -8.68 -21.41 -12.41
C VAL A 119 -7.78 -21.44 -11.19
N PHE A 120 -6.53 -21.84 -11.38
CA PHE A 120 -5.50 -21.85 -10.35
C PHE A 120 -4.56 -20.67 -10.56
N HIS A 121 -4.57 -19.72 -9.62
CA HIS A 121 -3.57 -18.66 -9.55
C HIS A 121 -2.39 -19.14 -8.72
N ILE A 122 -1.30 -19.53 -9.38
CA ILE A 122 -0.05 -19.95 -8.75
C ILE A 122 0.80 -18.69 -8.55
N ASN A 123 0.88 -18.21 -7.31
CA ASN A 123 1.61 -16.99 -6.96
C ASN A 123 2.99 -17.35 -6.40
N ILE A 124 4.04 -17.17 -7.22
CA ILE A 124 5.42 -17.48 -6.84
C ILE A 124 6.03 -16.24 -6.20
N SER A 125 6.41 -16.37 -4.92
CA SER A 125 7.08 -15.33 -4.16
C SER A 125 8.55 -15.18 -4.57
N SER A 126 9.13 -14.03 -4.24
CA SER A 126 10.57 -13.76 -4.33
C SER A 126 11.43 -14.68 -3.44
N GLN A 127 10.82 -15.35 -2.45
CA GLN A 127 11.50 -16.30 -1.57
C GLN A 127 11.47 -17.75 -2.07
N ALA A 128 10.72 -18.05 -3.14
CA ALA A 128 10.48 -19.42 -3.58
C ALA A 128 11.76 -20.12 -4.08
N GLY A 129 11.88 -21.41 -3.77
CA GLY A 129 13.00 -22.26 -4.16
C GLY A 129 13.03 -22.66 -5.63
N LYS A 130 14.14 -23.28 -6.05
CA LYS A 130 14.29 -23.86 -7.40
C LYS A 130 13.45 -25.12 -7.62
N ASP A 131 12.94 -25.73 -6.56
CA ASP A 131 12.06 -26.89 -6.60
C ASP A 131 10.68 -26.58 -7.21
N VAL A 132 10.30 -25.31 -7.31
CA VAL A 132 9.20 -24.85 -8.17
C VAL A 132 9.33 -25.40 -9.59
N ASN A 133 10.54 -25.50 -10.14
CA ASN A 133 10.74 -26.05 -11.48
C ASN A 133 10.31 -27.53 -11.56
N THR A 134 10.65 -28.32 -10.54
CA THR A 134 10.23 -29.72 -10.42
C THR A 134 8.72 -29.83 -10.28
N LEU A 135 8.11 -28.99 -9.43
CA LEU A 135 6.65 -28.92 -9.26
C LEU A 135 5.96 -28.61 -10.58
N MET A 136 6.44 -27.61 -11.33
CA MET A 136 5.84 -27.21 -12.60
C MET A 136 5.98 -28.30 -13.66
N PHE A 137 7.12 -28.99 -13.70
CA PHE A 137 7.31 -30.15 -14.57
C PHE A 137 6.30 -31.28 -14.24
N GLN A 138 6.16 -31.63 -12.96
CA GLN A 138 5.18 -32.63 -12.51
C GLN A 138 3.74 -32.20 -12.85
N LEU A 139 3.39 -30.95 -12.58
CA LEU A 139 2.06 -30.41 -12.80
C LEU A 139 1.68 -30.36 -14.27
N LEU A 140 2.56 -29.86 -15.14
CA LEU A 140 2.19 -29.43 -16.49
C LEU A 140 2.61 -30.43 -17.55
N VAL A 141 3.74 -31.11 -17.34
CA VAL A 141 4.27 -32.12 -18.26
C VAL A 141 3.77 -33.50 -17.86
N LEU A 142 3.98 -33.91 -16.60
CA LEU A 142 3.51 -35.22 -16.14
C LEU A 142 2.00 -35.23 -15.88
N ARG A 143 1.37 -34.07 -15.64
CA ARG A 143 -0.06 -33.89 -15.35
C ARG A 143 -0.53 -34.56 -14.07
N TYR A 144 0.36 -34.90 -13.16
CA TYR A 144 0.01 -35.41 -11.84
C TYR A 144 0.99 -34.94 -10.77
N ILE A 145 0.48 -34.70 -9.57
CA ILE A 145 1.25 -34.48 -8.35
C ILE A 145 0.70 -35.40 -7.28
N THR A 146 1.59 -36.04 -6.52
CA THR A 146 1.22 -36.98 -5.46
C THR A 146 1.88 -36.56 -4.15
N THR A 147 1.07 -36.46 -3.11
CA THR A 147 1.48 -36.20 -1.72
C THR A 147 2.24 -37.36 -1.11
N SER A 148 2.93 -37.09 -0.01
CA SER A 148 3.59 -38.12 0.80
C SER A 148 2.63 -39.21 1.29
N LYS A 149 1.35 -38.84 1.52
CA LYS A 149 0.27 -39.71 1.99
C LYS A 149 -0.52 -40.39 0.85
N GLY A 150 -0.07 -40.29 -0.40
CA GLY A 150 -0.66 -40.96 -1.55
C GLY A 150 -1.87 -40.27 -2.20
N ARG A 151 -2.38 -39.16 -1.63
CA ARG A 151 -3.37 -38.33 -2.31
C ARG A 151 -2.75 -37.70 -3.55
N SER A 152 -3.48 -37.71 -4.66
CA SER A 152 -2.96 -37.25 -5.94
C SER A 152 -3.92 -36.26 -6.60
N PHE A 153 -3.35 -35.20 -7.20
CA PHE A 153 -4.04 -34.29 -8.07
C PHE A 153 -3.66 -34.57 -9.52
N ARG A 154 -4.63 -34.67 -10.42
CA ARG A 154 -4.42 -34.86 -11.85
C ARG A 154 -4.93 -33.66 -12.62
N VAL A 155 -4.11 -33.15 -13.53
CA VAL A 155 -4.49 -32.02 -14.40
C VAL A 155 -5.45 -32.48 -15.50
N ARG A 156 -6.50 -31.69 -15.73
CA ARG A 156 -7.56 -31.92 -16.71
C ARG A 156 -7.66 -30.74 -17.67
N LYS A 157 -8.32 -30.94 -18.81
CA LYS A 157 -8.48 -29.89 -19.84
C LYS A 157 -9.28 -28.67 -19.36
N ASN A 158 -10.18 -28.83 -18.38
CA ASN A 158 -10.95 -27.74 -17.79
C ASN A 158 -10.18 -26.95 -16.72
N HIS A 159 -8.88 -27.21 -16.52
CA HIS A 159 -8.04 -26.43 -15.61
C HIS A 159 -7.31 -25.32 -16.38
N ALA A 160 -7.19 -24.16 -15.74
CA ALA A 160 -6.38 -23.03 -16.20
C ALA A 160 -5.36 -22.65 -15.14
N PHE A 161 -4.08 -22.55 -15.51
CA PHE A 161 -2.99 -22.17 -14.62
C PHE A 161 -2.48 -20.77 -14.96
N LEU A 162 -2.65 -19.84 -14.04
CA LEU A 162 -2.22 -18.46 -14.15
C LEU A 162 -1.05 -18.30 -13.20
N VAL A 163 0.17 -18.31 -13.73
CA VAL A 163 1.39 -18.27 -12.93
C VAL A 163 1.84 -16.82 -12.79
N GLU A 164 1.90 -16.30 -11.57
CA GLU A 164 2.48 -14.99 -11.26
C GLU A 164 3.93 -15.17 -10.82
N LEU A 165 4.87 -14.60 -11.58
CA LEU A 165 6.30 -14.60 -11.23
C LEU A 165 6.68 -13.35 -10.41
N PRO A 166 7.65 -13.48 -9.49
CA PRO A 166 8.16 -12.32 -8.77
C PRO A 166 8.99 -11.44 -9.71
N THR A 167 9.16 -10.17 -9.36
CA THR A 167 10.04 -9.26 -10.13
C THR A 167 11.52 -9.45 -9.75
N GLN A 168 11.77 -9.91 -8.53
CA GLN A 168 13.09 -10.07 -7.92
C GLN A 168 13.07 -11.28 -6.98
N LEU A 169 14.22 -11.85 -6.70
CA LEU A 169 14.47 -12.85 -5.66
C LEU A 169 14.99 -12.17 -4.39
N CYS A 170 14.56 -12.66 -3.22
CA CYS A 170 15.00 -12.17 -1.92
C CYS A 170 16.25 -12.91 -1.38
N ASN A 171 16.63 -14.01 -2.02
CA ASN A 171 17.52 -15.03 -1.44
C ASN A 171 19.01 -14.69 -1.61
N THR A 172 19.35 -13.56 -2.22
CA THR A 172 20.71 -13.24 -2.68
C THR A 172 21.37 -12.11 -1.90
N HIS A 173 20.71 -11.50 -0.91
CA HIS A 173 21.13 -10.25 -0.25
C HIS A 173 21.53 -9.11 -1.22
N LYS A 174 21.21 -9.26 -2.51
CA LYS A 174 21.56 -8.39 -3.62
C LYS A 174 20.32 -8.16 -4.47
N THR A 175 20.16 -6.96 -5.00
CA THR A 175 19.07 -6.69 -5.95
C THR A 175 19.26 -7.56 -7.18
N THR A 176 18.31 -8.46 -7.42
CA THR A 176 18.34 -9.37 -8.57
C THR A 176 17.65 -8.73 -9.78
N GLN A 177 18.18 -8.99 -10.96
CA GLN A 177 17.52 -8.59 -12.20
C GLN A 177 16.43 -9.60 -12.58
N LEU A 178 15.44 -9.17 -13.36
CA LEU A 178 14.39 -10.05 -13.88
C LEU A 178 14.96 -11.24 -14.69
N LYS A 179 16.13 -11.07 -15.33
CA LYS A 179 16.82 -12.19 -16.00
C LYS A 179 17.19 -13.30 -15.02
N GLU A 180 17.71 -12.94 -13.85
CA GLU A 180 18.08 -13.91 -12.80
C GLU A 180 16.86 -14.65 -12.26
N VAL A 181 15.68 -14.00 -12.22
CA VAL A 181 14.41 -14.67 -11.88
C VAL A 181 14.08 -15.75 -12.91
N PHE A 182 14.21 -15.46 -14.20
CA PHE A 182 14.00 -16.45 -15.27
C PHE A 182 15.03 -17.58 -15.24
N ASP A 183 16.29 -17.29 -14.91
CA ASP A 183 17.33 -18.31 -14.75
C ASP A 183 17.09 -19.18 -13.51
N TRP A 184 16.55 -18.60 -12.43
CA TRP A 184 16.21 -19.32 -11.20
C TRP A 184 15.00 -20.23 -11.39
N PHE A 185 13.95 -19.71 -12.03
CA PHE A 185 12.77 -20.46 -12.44
C PHE A 185 12.88 -20.86 -13.91
N TYR A 186 13.92 -21.65 -14.25
CA TYR A 186 14.24 -22.03 -15.62
C TYR A 186 13.10 -22.74 -16.36
N PHE A 187 12.12 -23.34 -15.67
CA PHE A 187 10.89 -23.85 -16.30
C PHE A 187 10.08 -22.73 -16.99
N PHE A 188 10.29 -21.48 -16.60
CA PHE A 188 9.71 -20.29 -17.21
C PHE A 188 10.76 -19.42 -17.93
N GLY A 189 11.97 -19.95 -18.13
CA GLY A 189 13.06 -19.22 -18.76
C GLY A 189 12.90 -19.05 -20.28
N GLU A 190 13.87 -18.39 -20.90
CA GLU A 190 13.88 -18.07 -22.34
C GLU A 190 13.71 -19.30 -23.25
N GLN A 191 14.21 -20.47 -22.82
CA GLN A 191 14.06 -21.72 -23.57
C GLN A 191 12.60 -22.17 -23.69
N ILE A 192 11.73 -21.83 -22.74
CA ILE A 192 10.31 -22.21 -22.74
C ILE A 192 9.40 -21.09 -23.27
N ARG A 193 9.83 -19.82 -23.15
CA ARG A 193 9.15 -18.66 -23.78
C ARG A 193 8.92 -18.84 -25.28
N GLY A 194 9.83 -19.53 -25.98
CA GLY A 194 9.69 -19.85 -27.41
C GLY A 194 8.77 -21.04 -27.75
N LEU A 195 8.26 -21.79 -26.77
CA LEU A 195 7.64 -23.11 -26.95
C LEU A 195 6.10 -23.11 -26.84
N ASN A 196 5.43 -22.04 -27.29
CA ASN A 196 3.96 -21.87 -27.21
C ASN A 196 3.39 -21.78 -25.78
N VAL A 197 4.17 -21.39 -24.76
CA VAL A 197 3.60 -20.96 -23.47
C VAL A 197 3.45 -19.44 -23.51
N PRO A 198 2.23 -18.87 -23.36
CA PRO A 198 2.07 -17.43 -23.42
C PRO A 198 2.65 -16.77 -22.17
N PHE A 199 3.45 -15.73 -22.39
CA PHE A 199 3.93 -14.82 -21.36
C PHE A 199 3.23 -13.48 -21.55
N LEU A 200 2.89 -12.82 -20.44
CA LEU A 200 2.25 -11.52 -20.47
C LEU A 200 2.92 -10.58 -19.48
N GLU A 201 3.55 -9.56 -20.03
CA GLU A 201 4.11 -8.48 -19.23
C GLU A 201 3.01 -7.54 -18.73
N ILE A 202 3.05 -7.22 -17.43
CA ILE A 202 2.24 -6.18 -16.82
C ILE A 202 3.10 -4.94 -16.58
N VAL A 203 2.65 -3.83 -17.14
CA VAL A 203 3.26 -2.50 -17.02
C VAL A 203 2.35 -1.59 -16.20
N ASP A 204 2.96 -0.69 -15.44
CA ASP A 204 2.29 0.35 -14.67
C ASP A 204 2.23 1.63 -15.49
N GLU A 205 1.04 2.17 -15.77
CA GLU A 205 0.88 3.35 -16.64
C GLU A 205 1.62 4.60 -16.15
N MET A 206 1.87 4.70 -14.84
CA MET A 206 2.54 5.85 -14.23
C MET A 206 4.06 5.80 -14.42
N ARG A 207 4.60 4.63 -14.80
CA ARG A 207 6.04 4.41 -14.91
C ARG A 207 6.47 4.41 -16.37
N VAL A 208 7.50 5.20 -16.68
CA VAL A 208 8.14 5.20 -17.99
C VAL A 208 8.99 3.93 -18.13
N VAL A 209 8.36 2.84 -18.57
CA VAL A 209 9.00 1.54 -18.83
C VAL A 209 8.68 1.13 -20.25
N ARG A 210 9.71 0.85 -21.05
CA ARG A 210 9.53 0.21 -22.35
C ARG A 210 9.21 -1.26 -22.13
N PRO A 211 8.03 -1.76 -22.58
CA PRO A 211 7.71 -3.18 -22.54
C PRO A 211 8.76 -4.00 -23.29
N ARG A 212 9.06 -5.20 -22.81
CA ARG A 212 9.95 -6.17 -23.47
C ARG A 212 9.25 -6.84 -24.64
N ASP A 213 7.96 -7.14 -24.47
CA ASP A 213 7.16 -7.87 -25.43
C ASP A 213 6.20 -6.91 -26.16
N GLU A 214 5.88 -7.22 -27.43
CA GLU A 214 4.87 -6.46 -28.20
C GLU A 214 3.47 -6.56 -27.57
N HIS A 215 3.17 -7.72 -26.97
CA HIS A 215 1.90 -7.99 -26.30
C HIS A 215 2.07 -7.85 -24.79
N PHE A 216 1.60 -6.72 -24.24
CA PHE A 216 1.65 -6.42 -22.81
C PHE A 216 0.32 -5.82 -22.34
N ILE A 217 0.09 -5.83 -21.03
CA ILE A 217 -1.03 -5.10 -20.41
C ILE A 217 -0.48 -3.86 -19.71
N ASN A 218 -0.96 -2.71 -20.15
CA ASN A 218 -0.80 -1.47 -19.41
C ASN A 218 -1.89 -1.40 -18.33
N ASN A 219 -1.53 -1.69 -17.09
CA ASN A 219 -2.44 -1.58 -15.96
C ASN A 219 -2.73 -0.11 -15.70
N ARG A 220 -4.00 0.22 -15.47
CA ARG A 220 -4.48 1.58 -15.23
C ARG A 220 -5.35 1.62 -14.00
N LEU A 221 -5.38 2.75 -13.30
CA LEU A 221 -6.29 2.91 -12.18
C LEU A 221 -7.72 3.14 -12.68
N GLU A 222 -8.63 2.24 -12.33
CA GLU A 222 -10.07 2.47 -12.54
C GLU A 222 -10.55 3.54 -11.53
N LEU A 223 -10.84 4.74 -12.04
CA LEU A 223 -11.33 5.85 -11.23
C LEU A 223 -12.85 5.77 -11.06
N THR A 224 -13.33 5.87 -9.83
CA THR A 224 -14.76 5.96 -9.49
C THR A 224 -15.13 7.40 -9.14
N LYS A 225 -16.41 7.67 -8.85
CA LYS A 225 -16.87 8.96 -8.34
C LYS A 225 -16.08 9.44 -7.11
N LYS A 226 -15.55 8.53 -6.29
CA LYS A 226 -14.77 8.86 -5.08
C LYS A 226 -13.40 9.44 -5.43
N GLU A 227 -12.70 8.84 -6.39
CA GLU A 227 -11.44 9.40 -6.90
C GLU A 227 -11.69 10.72 -7.63
N PHE A 228 -12.77 10.84 -8.43
CA PHE A 228 -13.13 12.11 -9.06
C PHE A 228 -13.45 13.21 -8.06
N PHE A 229 -14.09 12.91 -6.93
CA PHE A 229 -14.31 13.87 -5.84
C PHE A 229 -13.00 14.47 -5.33
N VAL A 230 -11.95 13.66 -5.21
CA VAL A 230 -10.60 14.14 -4.82
C VAL A 230 -10.04 15.07 -5.89
N TRP A 231 -10.10 14.67 -7.16
CA TRP A 231 -9.63 15.49 -8.27
C TRP A 231 -10.35 16.84 -8.34
N GLN A 232 -11.68 16.85 -8.17
CA GLN A 232 -12.50 18.06 -8.16
C GLN A 232 -12.10 19.02 -7.05
N TYR A 233 -11.75 18.48 -5.88
CA TYR A 233 -11.26 19.29 -4.77
C TYR A 233 -9.88 19.91 -5.04
N LEU A 234 -8.95 19.13 -5.61
CA LEU A 234 -7.63 19.63 -5.98
C LEU A 234 -7.71 20.68 -7.09
N ASP A 235 -8.56 20.48 -8.10
CA ASP A 235 -8.77 21.45 -9.17
C ASP A 235 -9.46 22.73 -8.66
N ALA A 236 -10.40 22.60 -7.72
CA ALA A 236 -11.05 23.74 -7.08
C ALA A 236 -10.07 24.57 -6.24
N LEU A 237 -9.10 23.92 -5.58
CA LEU A 237 -8.01 24.60 -4.87
C LEU A 237 -7.14 25.36 -5.86
N ASP A 238 -6.66 24.71 -6.92
CA ASP A 238 -5.74 25.30 -7.90
C ASP A 238 -6.36 26.50 -8.63
N LYS A 239 -7.66 26.40 -8.96
CA LYS A 239 -8.43 27.48 -9.62
C LYS A 239 -8.92 28.57 -8.65
N GLY A 240 -8.66 28.46 -7.35
CA GLY A 240 -9.13 29.42 -6.34
C GLY A 240 -10.66 29.51 -6.25
N LEU A 241 -11.36 28.39 -6.42
CA LEU A 241 -12.83 28.31 -6.35
C LEU A 241 -13.36 28.18 -4.93
N LEU A 242 -12.50 27.89 -3.94
CA LEU A 242 -12.85 27.70 -2.53
C LEU A 242 -12.98 29.02 -1.76
N LYS A 243 -13.69 30.00 -2.35
CA LYS A 243 -13.77 31.36 -1.83
C LYS A 243 -14.60 31.44 -0.55
N THR A 244 -14.15 32.28 0.38
CA THR A 244 -14.89 32.62 1.60
C THR A 244 -15.38 34.06 1.54
N THR A 245 -16.68 34.23 1.26
CA THR A 245 -17.37 35.52 1.05
C THR A 245 -18.41 35.82 2.14
N GLY A 246 -18.71 34.85 3.02
CA GLY A 246 -19.79 34.97 4.01
C GLY A 246 -21.19 34.72 3.46
N ASN A 247 -21.33 34.45 2.16
CA ASN A 247 -22.60 34.17 1.50
C ASN A 247 -22.74 32.68 1.18
N ALA A 248 -23.77 32.03 1.72
CA ALA A 248 -24.03 30.60 1.53
C ALA A 248 -24.15 30.18 0.05
N LYS A 249 -24.56 31.08 -0.84
CA LYS A 249 -24.67 30.79 -2.28
C LYS A 249 -23.31 30.58 -2.96
N ASP A 250 -22.25 31.10 -2.37
CA ASP A 250 -20.87 31.01 -2.89
C ASP A 250 -20.15 29.75 -2.39
N ASN A 251 -20.84 28.89 -1.63
CA ASN A 251 -20.31 27.59 -1.21
C ASN A 251 -19.98 26.71 -2.43
N TRP A 252 -18.74 26.25 -2.49
CA TRP A 252 -18.32 25.29 -3.49
C TRP A 252 -19.08 23.95 -3.35
N ASN A 253 -19.50 23.40 -4.49
CA ASN A 253 -20.22 22.13 -4.56
C ASN A 253 -19.59 21.24 -5.63
N TYR A 254 -19.07 20.08 -5.21
CA TYR A 254 -18.42 19.09 -6.08
C TYR A 254 -19.34 18.61 -7.22
N ALA A 255 -20.65 18.52 -7.00
CA ALA A 255 -21.59 18.02 -8.00
C ALA A 255 -21.78 18.98 -9.18
N LYS A 256 -21.41 20.27 -9.02
CA LYS A 256 -21.42 21.27 -10.08
C LYS A 256 -20.05 21.45 -10.74
N HIS A 257 -19.03 20.73 -10.26
CA HIS A 257 -17.68 20.84 -10.78
C HIS A 257 -17.59 20.17 -12.15
N GLN A 258 -16.90 20.82 -13.09
CA GLN A 258 -16.67 20.27 -14.42
C GLN A 258 -15.84 18.98 -14.36
N ASP A 259 -16.03 18.11 -15.34
CA ASP A 259 -15.24 16.87 -15.47
C ASP A 259 -13.77 17.20 -15.68
N ILE A 260 -12.90 16.39 -15.05
CA ILE A 260 -11.46 16.58 -15.08
C ILE A 260 -10.87 15.61 -16.09
N THR A 261 -10.05 16.14 -17.00
CA THR A 261 -9.36 15.35 -18.03
C THR A 261 -8.07 14.74 -17.47
N LYS A 262 -7.59 13.67 -18.10
CA LYS A 262 -6.33 13.01 -17.69
C LYS A 262 -5.11 13.96 -17.66
N PRO A 263 -4.88 14.82 -18.68
CA PRO A 263 -3.78 15.79 -18.63
C PRO A 263 -3.88 16.73 -17.43
N ARG A 264 -5.09 17.15 -17.06
CA ARG A 264 -5.31 17.99 -15.89
C ARG A 264 -5.02 17.24 -14.58
N MET A 265 -5.35 15.95 -14.50
CA MET A 265 -4.95 15.13 -13.35
C MET A 265 -3.43 15.05 -13.22
N ASP A 266 -2.72 14.87 -14.34
CA ASP A 266 -1.26 14.80 -14.36
C ASP A 266 -0.62 16.13 -13.88
N GLU A 267 -1.15 17.28 -14.31
CA GLU A 267 -0.76 18.61 -13.80
C GLU A 267 -0.96 18.72 -12.28
N LEU A 268 -2.15 18.34 -11.78
CA LEU A 268 -2.47 18.41 -10.36
C LEU A 268 -1.56 17.50 -9.52
N ILE A 269 -1.20 16.31 -10.01
CA ILE A 269 -0.24 15.42 -9.35
C ILE A 269 1.12 16.11 -9.26
N GLN A 270 1.62 16.67 -10.35
CA GLN A 270 2.91 17.36 -10.36
C GLN A 270 2.94 18.56 -9.42
N THR A 271 1.84 19.30 -9.30
CA THR A 271 1.75 20.45 -8.39
C THR A 271 1.67 20.02 -6.92
N TYR A 272 0.83 19.05 -6.60
CA TYR A 272 0.42 18.81 -5.21
C TYR A 272 1.06 17.59 -4.56
N SER A 273 1.42 16.56 -5.33
CA SER A 273 2.09 15.37 -4.80
C SER A 273 2.86 14.64 -5.91
N PRO A 274 4.06 15.12 -6.28
CA PRO A 274 4.90 14.45 -7.28
C PRO A 274 5.14 12.97 -6.98
N ARG A 275 5.27 12.61 -5.69
CA ARG A 275 5.44 11.23 -5.21
C ARG A 275 4.25 10.34 -5.54
N ALA A 276 3.03 10.88 -5.61
CA ALA A 276 1.86 10.13 -6.06
C ALA A 276 2.00 9.73 -7.54
N GLY A 277 2.79 10.48 -8.32
CA GLY A 277 3.07 10.24 -9.74
C GLY A 277 4.05 9.10 -10.04
N GLU A 278 4.73 8.53 -9.04
CA GLU A 278 5.81 7.55 -9.24
C GLU A 278 5.31 6.11 -9.50
N SER A 279 4.10 5.77 -9.06
CA SER A 279 3.48 4.46 -9.28
C SER A 279 1.98 4.47 -9.03
N LEU A 280 1.27 3.48 -9.60
CA LEU A 280 -0.15 3.28 -9.34
C LEU A 280 -0.46 3.04 -7.86
N VAL A 281 0.45 2.40 -7.11
CA VAL A 281 0.26 2.17 -5.67
C VAL A 281 0.32 3.49 -4.90
N GLN A 282 1.29 4.35 -5.20
CA GLN A 282 1.40 5.66 -4.56
C GLN A 282 0.22 6.56 -4.93
N LEU A 283 -0.18 6.60 -6.21
CA LEU A 283 -1.36 7.34 -6.65
C LEU A 283 -2.62 6.86 -5.90
N LYS A 284 -2.82 5.54 -5.84
CA LYS A 284 -3.97 4.97 -5.14
C LYS A 284 -3.95 5.30 -3.65
N SER A 285 -2.81 5.18 -2.98
CA SER A 285 -2.67 5.54 -1.57
C SER A 285 -2.95 7.03 -1.33
N PHE A 286 -2.46 7.91 -2.21
CA PHE A 286 -2.75 9.34 -2.16
C PHE A 286 -4.26 9.62 -2.26
N LEU A 287 -4.91 9.10 -3.30
CA LEU A 287 -6.35 9.30 -3.53
C LEU A 287 -7.18 8.74 -2.38
N GLN A 288 -6.80 7.57 -1.83
CA GLN A 288 -7.48 6.97 -0.69
C GLN A 288 -7.38 7.82 0.58
N PHE A 289 -6.18 8.32 0.88
CA PHE A 289 -5.97 9.20 2.03
C PHE A 289 -6.73 10.51 1.85
N MET A 290 -6.56 11.18 0.71
CA MET A 290 -7.20 12.46 0.43
C MET A 290 -8.71 12.35 0.43
N TYR A 291 -9.28 11.29 -0.12
CA TYR A 291 -10.72 11.05 -0.08
C TYR A 291 -11.25 11.07 1.36
N LYS A 292 -10.61 10.33 2.28
CA LYS A 292 -11.04 10.30 3.68
C LYS A 292 -10.93 11.66 4.36
N GLN A 293 -9.87 12.42 4.09
CA GLN A 293 -9.71 13.76 4.65
C GLN A 293 -10.73 14.75 4.06
N MET A 294 -10.98 14.70 2.76
CA MET A 294 -11.86 15.63 2.05
C MET A 294 -13.34 15.38 2.32
N ILE A 295 -13.77 14.14 2.56
CA ILE A 295 -15.13 13.84 3.03
C ILE A 295 -15.37 14.54 4.37
N GLN A 296 -14.42 14.42 5.29
CA GLN A 296 -14.51 15.08 6.58
C GLN A 296 -14.49 16.61 6.46
N LEU A 297 -13.62 17.13 5.61
CA LEU A 297 -13.55 18.57 5.35
C LEU A 297 -14.84 19.11 4.74
N TYR A 298 -15.43 18.40 3.78
CA TYR A 298 -16.65 18.84 3.09
C TYR A 298 -17.86 18.98 4.02
N THR A 299 -17.93 18.16 5.07
CA THR A 299 -18.96 18.21 6.11
C THR A 299 -18.56 19.02 7.34
N PHE A 300 -17.38 19.66 7.33
CA PHE A 300 -16.95 20.57 8.37
C PHE A 300 -17.75 21.87 8.33
N LEU A 301 -18.30 22.28 9.48
CA LEU A 301 -19.24 23.40 9.57
C LEU A 301 -18.57 24.75 9.27
N TYR A 302 -17.34 24.93 9.74
CA TYR A 302 -16.62 26.22 9.66
C TYR A 302 -16.04 26.54 8.28
N ILE A 303 -16.04 25.59 7.33
CA ILE A 303 -15.71 25.91 5.94
C ILE A 303 -16.91 26.48 5.16
N LYS A 304 -18.14 26.33 5.68
CA LYS A 304 -19.33 26.85 5.01
C LYS A 304 -19.37 28.37 5.20
N ASN A 305 -19.67 29.08 4.11
CA ASN A 305 -19.70 30.54 4.08
C ASN A 305 -20.68 31.13 5.11
N GLU A 306 -21.79 30.44 5.40
CA GLU A 306 -22.72 30.84 6.47
C GLU A 306 -22.11 30.87 7.87
N ASN A 307 -21.04 30.11 8.12
CA ASN A 307 -20.33 30.02 9.40
C ASN A 307 -18.91 30.60 9.32
N ALA A 308 -18.61 31.36 8.26
CA ALA A 308 -17.29 31.92 8.04
C ALA A 308 -16.93 32.89 9.17
N THR A 309 -15.71 32.77 9.70
CA THR A 309 -15.23 33.65 10.75
C THR A 309 -14.83 35.00 10.16
N GLU A 310 -15.60 36.06 10.45
CA GLU A 310 -15.28 37.43 10.05
C GLU A 310 -14.11 37.98 10.89
N ILE A 311 -13.14 38.62 10.24
CA ILE A 311 -12.01 39.27 10.89
C ILE A 311 -12.35 40.73 11.17
N GLN A 312 -12.38 41.57 10.12
CA GLN A 312 -12.72 43.00 10.12
C GLN A 312 -13.13 43.45 8.69
N LYS A 313 -14.09 44.38 8.56
CA LYS A 313 -14.55 44.99 7.29
C LYS A 313 -14.90 43.98 6.18
N ARG A 314 -15.76 42.98 6.46
CA ARG A 314 -16.18 41.94 5.47
C ARG A 314 -15.02 41.09 4.92
N LYS A 315 -13.86 41.03 5.59
CA LYS A 315 -12.79 40.08 5.30
C LYS A 315 -12.98 38.83 6.16
N PHE A 316 -13.09 37.67 5.52
CA PHE A 316 -13.28 36.37 6.16
C PHE A 316 -11.98 35.55 6.15
N ILE A 317 -11.83 34.66 7.13
CA ILE A 317 -10.73 33.69 7.15
C ILE A 317 -11.02 32.60 6.11
N PRO A 318 -10.14 32.34 5.12
CA PRO A 318 -10.34 31.34 4.08
C PRO A 318 -10.09 29.91 4.59
N LEU A 319 -10.84 29.48 5.62
CA LEU A 319 -10.64 28.21 6.32
C LEU A 319 -10.61 27.01 5.38
N HIS A 320 -11.45 27.01 4.34
CA HIS A 320 -11.55 25.92 3.38
C HIS A 320 -10.24 25.70 2.62
N GLU A 321 -9.66 26.79 2.11
CA GLU A 321 -8.42 26.80 1.33
C GLU A 321 -7.21 26.45 2.21
N ILE A 322 -7.10 27.05 3.39
CA ILE A 322 -5.92 26.86 4.25
C ILE A 322 -5.83 25.44 4.81
N ILE A 323 -6.98 24.85 5.18
CA ILE A 323 -7.02 23.47 5.70
C ILE A 323 -6.66 22.51 4.58
N LEU A 324 -7.27 22.66 3.40
CA LEU A 324 -7.01 21.79 2.27
C LEU A 324 -5.55 21.85 1.81
N SER A 325 -4.96 23.04 1.76
CA SER A 325 -3.56 23.23 1.40
C SER A 325 -2.62 22.47 2.34
N SER A 326 -2.89 22.51 3.65
CA SER A 326 -2.11 21.76 4.65
C SER A 326 -2.30 20.24 4.54
N LEU A 327 -3.53 19.77 4.28
CA LEU A 327 -3.82 18.34 4.10
C LEU A 327 -3.10 17.78 2.87
N VAL A 328 -3.08 18.52 1.78
CA VAL A 328 -2.40 18.13 0.54
C VAL A 328 -0.89 18.00 0.76
N LEU A 329 -0.27 18.98 1.44
CA LEU A 329 1.16 18.94 1.75
C LEU A 329 1.55 17.72 2.60
N SER A 330 0.74 17.38 3.60
CA SER A 330 1.01 16.22 4.47
C SER A 330 0.70 14.87 3.81
N ALA A 331 -0.21 14.82 2.84
CA ALA A 331 -0.62 13.60 2.16
C ALA A 331 0.53 12.90 1.40
N GLY A 332 1.41 13.66 0.74
CA GLY A 332 2.57 13.08 0.05
C GLY A 332 3.48 12.28 0.99
N HIS A 333 3.64 12.73 2.23
CA HIS A 333 4.46 12.06 3.23
C HIS A 333 3.73 10.90 3.92
N ILE A 334 2.47 11.10 4.32
CA ILE A 334 1.70 10.07 5.02
C ILE A 334 1.36 8.92 4.06
N ALA A 335 0.89 9.23 2.86
CA ALA A 335 0.32 8.23 1.94
C ALA A 335 1.33 7.69 0.91
N CYS A 336 2.24 8.51 0.40
CA CYS A 336 3.08 8.15 -0.76
C CYS A 336 4.52 7.78 -0.39
N ASN A 337 4.93 7.96 0.86
CA ASN A 337 6.30 7.67 1.27
C ASN A 337 6.55 6.15 1.27
N LEU A 338 7.34 5.69 0.30
CA LEU A 338 7.90 4.35 0.22
C LEU A 338 9.35 4.40 0.70
N TYR A 339 9.74 3.43 1.53
CA TYR A 339 11.08 3.34 2.12
C TYR A 339 12.22 3.41 1.08
N HIS A 340 11.98 3.00 -0.17
CA HIS A 340 12.96 3.06 -1.24
C HIS A 340 13.24 4.46 -1.81
N SER A 341 12.39 5.46 -1.56
CA SER A 341 12.46 6.78 -2.21
C SER A 341 13.40 7.77 -1.53
N GLN A 342 13.94 7.47 -0.35
CA GLN A 342 14.75 8.44 0.42
C GLN A 342 16.27 8.31 0.23
N ARG A 343 16.76 7.44 -0.67
CA ARG A 343 18.21 7.22 -0.85
C ARG A 343 18.82 7.75 -2.16
N ASN A 344 18.09 8.52 -2.93
CA ASN A 344 18.64 9.25 -4.07
C ASN A 344 18.11 10.67 -3.99
N ASP A 345 18.96 11.65 -3.68
CA ASP A 345 18.95 12.98 -4.30
C ASP A 345 19.98 13.98 -3.70
N GLU A 346 20.83 13.61 -2.74
CA GLU A 346 21.91 14.51 -2.28
C GLU A 346 23.35 14.14 -2.67
N ASP A 347 23.63 12.96 -3.22
CA ASP A 347 25.00 12.63 -3.67
C ASP A 347 25.06 12.30 -5.16
N ASN A 348 25.05 13.35 -5.98
CA ASN A 348 25.64 13.28 -7.33
C ASN A 348 27.14 13.50 -7.21
N LYS A 349 27.90 12.40 -7.14
CA LYS A 349 29.19 12.20 -7.83
C LYS A 349 29.68 10.76 -7.64
N GLU A 350 29.79 10.06 -8.77
CA GLU A 350 30.72 8.97 -9.03
C GLU A 350 31.04 8.01 -7.87
N GLU A 351 30.20 6.99 -7.68
CA GLU A 351 30.65 5.60 -7.55
C GLU A 351 29.44 4.67 -7.58
N LYS A 352 29.49 3.65 -8.44
CA LYS A 352 28.55 2.53 -8.44
C LYS A 352 28.90 1.62 -7.26
N GLU A 353 28.69 2.09 -6.03
CA GLU A 353 28.79 1.23 -4.86
C GLU A 353 27.46 0.52 -4.59
N GLU A 354 27.61 -0.75 -4.25
CA GLU A 354 26.57 -1.72 -3.98
C GLU A 354 25.56 -1.17 -2.97
N LYS A 355 24.32 -0.95 -3.41
CA LYS A 355 23.20 -0.61 -2.51
C LYS A 355 22.88 -1.79 -1.60
N ARG A 356 23.63 -1.94 -0.51
CA ARG A 356 23.22 -2.70 0.66
C ARG A 356 21.90 -2.09 1.15
N ILE A 357 20.95 -2.96 1.49
CA ILE A 357 19.82 -2.58 2.35
C ILE A 357 20.46 -2.32 3.71
N GLU A 358 20.99 -1.12 3.92
CA GLU A 358 21.50 -0.76 5.24
C GLU A 358 20.29 -0.50 6.15
N GLU A 359 20.35 -1.14 7.30
CA GLU A 359 19.39 -0.97 8.39
C GLU A 359 19.39 0.51 8.85
N ALA A 360 18.25 0.97 9.37
CA ALA A 360 18.10 2.34 9.81
C ALA A 360 19.04 2.61 10.99
N LYS A 361 20.01 3.50 10.81
CA LYS A 361 20.92 3.88 11.91
C LYS A 361 20.09 4.56 13.00
N ASP A 362 20.39 4.29 14.27
CA ASP A 362 19.77 4.88 15.49
C ASP A 362 19.75 6.44 15.53
N THR A 363 20.33 7.10 14.53
CA THR A 363 20.36 8.56 14.34
C THR A 363 19.27 9.10 13.42
N GLU A 364 18.51 8.25 12.72
CA GLU A 364 17.49 8.69 11.76
C GLU A 364 16.18 9.09 12.46
N GLU A 365 15.84 10.38 12.41
CA GLU A 365 14.55 10.87 12.93
C GLU A 365 13.37 10.44 12.04
N PHE A 366 12.23 10.11 12.67
CA PHE A 366 11.02 9.73 11.95
C PHE A 366 10.59 10.81 10.96
N PHE A 367 10.28 10.43 9.71
CA PHE A 367 10.05 11.41 8.62
C PHE A 367 8.97 12.46 8.95
N LEU A 368 7.93 12.09 9.71
CA LEU A 368 6.87 13.01 10.07
C LEU A 368 7.34 14.04 11.10
N VAL A 369 8.28 13.67 11.98
CA VAL A 369 8.94 14.61 12.92
C VAL A 369 9.74 15.64 12.13
N ASN A 370 10.51 15.19 11.14
CA ASN A 370 11.28 16.07 10.26
C ASN A 370 10.37 17.03 9.48
N LEU A 371 9.28 16.52 8.88
CA LEU A 371 8.30 17.33 8.17
C LEU A 371 7.67 18.38 9.09
N TRP A 372 7.17 17.93 10.24
CA TRP A 372 6.48 18.77 11.19
C TRP A 372 7.38 19.86 11.80
N ARG A 373 8.65 19.52 12.10
CA ARG A 373 9.63 20.47 12.66
C ARG A 373 9.84 21.70 11.78
N HIS A 374 9.70 21.53 10.47
CA HIS A 374 9.90 22.56 9.46
C HIS A 374 8.59 22.95 8.75
N ALA A 375 7.43 22.57 9.30
CA ALA A 375 6.14 22.80 8.65
C ALA A 375 5.74 24.28 8.69
N ASP A 376 5.76 24.91 7.52
CA ASP A 376 5.28 26.27 7.25
C ASP A 376 4.58 26.22 5.86
N PRO A 377 3.25 26.04 5.78
CA PRO A 377 2.19 26.17 6.80
C PRO A 377 2.13 25.04 7.86
N PRO A 378 1.39 25.23 8.98
CA PRO A 378 1.25 24.21 10.02
C PRO A 378 0.53 22.96 9.49
N MET A 379 0.82 21.80 10.07
CA MET A 379 0.13 20.56 9.72
C MET A 379 -1.23 20.49 10.42
N VAL A 380 -2.30 20.49 9.61
CA VAL A 380 -3.69 20.43 10.06
C VAL A 380 -4.15 18.98 10.13
N LEU A 381 -4.62 18.56 11.30
CA LEU A 381 -5.27 17.26 11.47
C LEU A 381 -6.71 17.48 11.93
N LEU A 382 -7.67 17.10 11.08
CA LEU A 382 -9.07 17.08 11.49
C LEU A 382 -9.25 16.02 12.58
N ASN A 383 -9.93 16.35 13.67
CA ASN A 383 -10.08 15.41 14.79
C ASN A 383 -11.03 14.29 14.40
N GLN A 384 -10.70 13.06 14.78
CA GLN A 384 -11.35 11.89 14.22
C GLN A 384 -12.41 11.35 15.19
N VAL A 385 -13.41 10.67 14.64
CA VAL A 385 -14.33 9.83 15.42
C VAL A 385 -13.78 8.40 15.42
N SER A 386 -14.14 7.60 16.43
CA SER A 386 -13.69 6.20 16.60
C SER A 386 -13.69 5.40 15.30
N ILE A 387 -12.66 4.57 15.14
CA ILE A 387 -12.43 3.78 13.91
C ILE A 387 -13.67 2.96 13.55
N SER A 388 -14.36 2.35 14.51
CA SER A 388 -15.58 1.56 14.28
C SER A 388 -16.70 2.35 13.63
N LYS A 389 -16.89 3.61 14.03
CA LYS A 389 -17.87 4.53 13.44
C LYS A 389 -17.40 5.11 12.11
N SER A 390 -16.08 5.17 11.88
CA SER A 390 -15.49 5.69 10.63
C SER A 390 -15.21 4.61 9.57
N ALA A 391 -15.28 3.33 9.95
CA ALA A 391 -15.04 2.18 9.07
C ALA A 391 -16.08 2.06 7.95
N HIS A 392 -17.20 2.77 8.05
CA HIS A 392 -18.23 2.85 7.02
C HIS A 392 -17.76 3.55 5.73
N VAL A 393 -16.73 4.43 5.78
CA VAL A 393 -16.18 5.08 4.57
C VAL A 393 -15.18 4.13 3.91
N ASN A 394 -15.72 3.18 3.14
CA ASN A 394 -14.95 2.22 2.35
C ASN A 394 -15.03 2.59 0.86
N MET A 395 -13.88 2.69 0.19
CA MET A 395 -13.81 3.00 -1.25
C MET A 395 -14.62 2.03 -2.12
N LYS A 396 -14.91 0.81 -1.65
CA LYS A 396 -15.57 -0.24 -2.47
C LYS A 396 -17.02 -0.58 -2.11
N GLN A 397 -17.54 -0.17 -0.95
CA GLN A 397 -18.84 -0.66 -0.47
C GLN A 397 -19.96 0.35 -0.63
N ASN A 398 -19.72 1.61 -0.24
CA ASN A 398 -20.77 2.65 -0.21
C ASN A 398 -20.66 3.59 -1.41
N SER A 399 -21.75 4.29 -1.72
CA SER A 399 -21.72 5.42 -2.67
C SER A 399 -21.06 6.67 -2.04
N LEU A 400 -20.72 7.66 -2.87
CA LEU A 400 -20.18 8.94 -2.39
C LEU A 400 -21.22 9.68 -1.55
N GLU A 401 -22.47 9.63 -1.99
CA GLU A 401 -23.61 10.30 -1.36
C GLU A 401 -23.92 9.70 0.02
N GLU A 402 -23.82 8.36 0.15
CA GLU A 402 -23.90 7.67 1.44
C GLU A 402 -22.76 8.08 2.38
N ASP A 403 -21.52 8.13 1.90
CA ASP A 403 -20.38 8.51 2.73
C ASP A 403 -20.54 9.95 3.27
N LEU A 404 -21.02 10.87 2.44
CA LEU A 404 -21.25 12.28 2.82
C LEU A 404 -22.39 12.46 3.83
N THR A 405 -23.42 11.61 3.78
CA THR A 405 -24.58 11.68 4.68
C THR A 405 -24.33 10.96 6.00
N GLN A 406 -23.55 9.89 5.99
CA GLN A 406 -23.22 9.08 7.16
C GLN A 406 -21.98 9.58 7.91
N SER A 407 -21.17 10.46 7.32
CA SER A 407 -19.96 10.96 7.98
C SER A 407 -20.31 11.76 9.23
N GLN A 408 -20.09 11.17 10.41
CA GLN A 408 -20.03 11.91 11.65
C GLN A 408 -18.68 12.61 11.73
N THR A 409 -18.68 13.94 11.80
CA THR A 409 -17.45 14.74 11.84
C THR A 409 -17.35 15.51 13.14
N ASP A 410 -16.21 15.35 13.82
CA ASP A 410 -15.84 16.25 14.89
C ASP A 410 -15.61 17.64 14.28
N GLN A 411 -16.24 18.65 14.86
CA GLN A 411 -16.19 20.04 14.40
C GLN A 411 -14.99 20.79 14.98
N SER A 412 -14.00 20.08 15.49
CA SER A 412 -12.72 20.63 15.93
C SER A 412 -11.56 20.07 15.11
N LEU A 413 -10.46 20.80 15.10
CA LEU A 413 -9.21 20.36 14.48
C LEU A 413 -8.05 20.55 15.45
N SER A 414 -6.99 19.81 15.22
CA SER A 414 -5.72 19.92 15.93
C SER A 414 -4.67 20.51 15.00
N LEU A 415 -3.96 21.53 15.47
CA LEU A 415 -2.88 22.17 14.73
C LEU A 415 -1.53 21.74 15.29
N LEU A 416 -0.70 21.19 14.41
CA LEU A 416 0.67 20.78 14.73
C LEU A 416 1.64 21.71 14.01
N SER A 417 2.35 22.53 14.78
CA SER A 417 3.34 23.48 14.27
C SER A 417 4.48 23.63 15.26
N MET A 418 5.73 23.69 14.82
CA MET A 418 6.84 23.91 15.76
C MET A 418 6.66 25.22 16.52
N ASN A 419 6.36 26.31 15.80
CA ASN A 419 5.93 27.58 16.39
C ASN A 419 5.09 28.38 15.38
N LEU A 420 3.77 28.47 15.60
CA LEU A 420 2.86 29.24 14.74
C LEU A 420 3.21 30.72 14.67
N ASP A 421 3.80 31.29 15.73
CA ASP A 421 4.12 32.71 15.78
C ASP A 421 5.27 33.07 14.83
N LYS A 422 6.06 32.08 14.42
CA LYS A 422 7.22 32.22 13.52
C LYS A 422 6.92 31.85 12.07
N ASN A 423 5.72 31.35 11.77
CA ASN A 423 5.33 30.96 10.42
C ASN A 423 5.33 32.17 9.47
N ARG A 424 5.78 31.96 8.23
CA ARG A 424 5.95 33.02 7.22
C ARG A 424 5.12 32.81 5.96
N HIS A 425 4.41 31.69 5.84
CA HIS A 425 3.54 31.43 4.69
C HIS A 425 2.42 32.50 4.55
N PRO A 426 1.79 32.62 3.36
CA PRO A 426 0.81 33.68 3.05
C PRO A 426 -0.41 33.75 3.99
N HIS A 427 -0.71 32.70 4.73
CA HIS A 427 -1.86 32.61 5.65
C HIS A 427 -1.44 32.55 7.14
N ALA A 428 -0.22 32.97 7.48
CA ALA A 428 0.29 32.86 8.84
C ALA A 428 -0.52 33.71 9.84
N GLU A 429 -0.92 34.92 9.44
CA GLU A 429 -1.74 35.81 10.27
C GLU A 429 -3.15 35.25 10.49
N GLU A 430 -3.73 34.64 9.45
CA GLU A 430 -5.02 33.95 9.54
C GLU A 430 -4.98 32.81 10.57
N TRP A 431 -3.90 32.01 10.64
CA TRP A 431 -3.75 30.98 11.66
C TRP A 431 -3.62 31.52 13.08
N LYS A 432 -2.93 32.65 13.26
CA LYS A 432 -2.84 33.32 14.56
C LYS A 432 -4.22 33.80 15.01
N LEU A 433 -5.02 34.35 14.10
CA LEU A 433 -6.39 34.80 14.39
C LEU A 433 -7.33 33.63 14.72
N ILE A 434 -7.17 32.49 14.03
CA ILE A 434 -7.91 31.26 14.34
C ILE A 434 -7.64 30.80 15.78
N ARG A 435 -6.37 30.84 16.21
CA ARG A 435 -5.98 30.50 17.59
C ARG A 435 -6.76 31.30 18.62
N GLU A 436 -6.84 32.61 18.41
CA GLU A 436 -7.47 33.53 19.34
C GLU A 436 -9.00 33.38 19.34
N LYS A 437 -9.62 33.26 18.16
CA LYS A 437 -11.08 33.27 18.01
C LYS A 437 -11.75 31.93 18.28
N LEU A 438 -11.18 30.83 17.79
CA LEU A 438 -11.85 29.52 17.80
C LEU A 438 -11.43 28.66 18.99
N LYS A 439 -10.46 29.11 19.81
CA LYS A 439 -9.91 28.37 20.97
C LYS A 439 -9.59 26.91 20.65
N TRP A 440 -9.22 26.62 19.41
CA TRP A 440 -8.82 25.28 19.00
C TRP A 440 -7.55 24.88 19.72
N ASN A 441 -7.40 23.58 19.97
CA ASN A 441 -6.23 23.07 20.66
C ASN A 441 -5.00 23.24 19.77
N ILE A 442 -4.23 24.27 20.09
CA ILE A 442 -2.99 24.60 19.42
C ILE A 442 -1.85 24.27 20.35
N TYR A 443 -0.96 23.42 19.85
CA TYR A 443 0.23 23.04 20.58
C TYR A 443 1.43 23.77 19.94
N ASN A 444 2.11 24.60 20.73
CA ASN A 444 3.39 25.18 20.38
C ASN A 444 4.47 24.31 21.00
N PHE A 445 5.29 23.67 20.17
CA PHE A 445 6.19 22.62 20.62
C PHE A 445 7.62 23.15 20.84
N GLU A 446 7.91 24.37 20.38
CA GLU A 446 9.17 25.05 20.68
C GLU A 446 9.33 25.26 22.19
N ASP A 447 8.24 25.59 22.90
CA ASP A 447 8.27 25.81 24.35
C ASP A 447 8.54 24.50 25.11
N ASP A 448 7.96 23.37 24.68
CA ASP A 448 8.23 22.07 25.30
C ASP A 448 9.69 21.63 25.07
N LEU A 449 10.25 21.88 23.87
CA LEU A 449 11.66 21.61 23.58
C LEU A 449 12.61 22.49 24.39
N LYS A 450 12.29 23.78 24.56
CA LYS A 450 13.06 24.70 25.41
C LYS A 450 13.02 24.25 26.87
N ASN A 451 11.85 23.90 27.39
CA ASN A 451 11.68 23.39 28.75
C ASN A 451 12.48 22.09 28.96
N LYS A 452 12.44 21.17 27.99
CA LYS A 452 13.22 19.94 28.01
C LYS A 452 14.73 20.20 28.04
N LYS A 453 15.24 21.09 27.17
CA LYS A 453 16.66 21.45 27.15
C LYS A 453 17.10 22.08 28.47
N ALA A 454 16.33 23.04 28.99
CA ALA A 454 16.62 23.72 30.24
C ALA A 454 16.63 22.76 31.45
N LEU A 455 15.71 21.78 31.48
CA LEU A 455 15.66 20.78 32.56
C LEU A 455 16.82 19.79 32.50
N ILE A 456 17.21 19.35 31.31
CA ILE A 456 18.39 18.48 31.09
C ILE A 456 19.66 19.21 31.50
N GLU A 457 19.83 20.46 31.08
CA GLU A 457 20.98 21.29 31.44
C GLU A 457 21.08 21.51 32.97
N LYS A 458 19.94 21.58 33.66
CA LYS A 458 19.89 21.85 35.11
C LYS A 458 19.98 20.60 35.99
N HIS A 459 19.46 19.45 35.56
CA HIS A 459 19.34 18.24 36.41
C HIS A 459 19.94 16.97 35.81
N GLY A 460 20.51 17.02 34.59
CA GLY A 460 21.13 15.89 33.91
C GLY A 460 20.15 14.83 33.36
N THR A 461 18.90 14.81 33.84
CA THR A 461 17.82 13.95 33.35
C THR A 461 16.54 14.74 33.13
N TYR A 462 15.74 14.31 32.15
CA TYR A 462 14.40 14.87 31.91
C TYR A 462 13.34 13.92 32.47
N MET A 463 12.63 14.37 33.50
CA MET A 463 11.39 13.76 33.95
C MET A 463 10.24 14.63 33.46
N GLU A 464 9.39 14.06 32.61
CA GLU A 464 8.23 14.76 32.07
C GLU A 464 7.19 14.97 33.18
N ASN A 465 6.60 16.17 33.24
CA ASN A 465 5.54 16.46 34.20
C ASN A 465 4.27 15.66 33.82
N GLU A 466 3.62 15.04 34.81
CA GLU A 466 2.36 14.30 34.65
C GLU A 466 1.29 15.14 33.93
N GLN A 467 1.24 16.45 34.21
CA GLN A 467 0.29 17.36 33.57
C GLN A 467 0.52 17.53 32.06
N ASP A 468 1.78 17.46 31.60
CA ASP A 468 2.11 17.57 30.19
C ASP A 468 1.88 16.24 29.45
N GLN A 469 2.11 15.11 30.11
CA GLN A 469 1.72 13.79 29.59
C GLN A 469 0.20 13.69 29.39
N LEU A 470 -0.60 14.18 30.35
CA LEU A 470 -2.07 14.23 30.23
C LEU A 470 -2.51 15.03 29.00
N LYS A 471 -1.91 16.20 28.76
CA LYS A 471 -2.22 17.04 27.57
C LYS A 471 -1.86 16.33 26.27
N LYS A 472 -0.70 15.67 26.23
CA LYS A 472 -0.20 14.93 25.06
C LYS A 472 -1.09 13.72 24.74
N LEU A 473 -1.50 12.96 25.75
CA LEU A 473 -2.39 11.82 25.56
C LEU A 473 -3.80 12.26 25.15
N HIS A 474 -4.32 13.33 25.76
CA HIS A 474 -5.60 13.90 25.37
C HIS A 474 -5.60 14.31 23.88
N LEU A 475 -4.56 15.02 23.43
CA LEU A 475 -4.37 15.38 22.03
C LEU A 475 -4.36 14.15 21.12
N LEU A 476 -3.59 13.13 21.49
CA LEU A 476 -3.47 11.91 20.70
C LEU A 476 -4.83 11.20 20.53
N LEU A 477 -5.59 11.05 21.62
CA LEU A 477 -6.92 10.45 21.58
C LEU A 477 -7.91 11.30 20.79
N GLN A 478 -7.78 12.63 20.82
CA GLN A 478 -8.60 13.54 20.03
C GLN A 478 -8.31 13.41 18.53
N ILE A 479 -7.03 13.39 18.14
CA ILE A 479 -6.62 13.22 16.75
C ILE A 479 -7.06 11.84 16.23
N CYS A 480 -6.89 10.77 17.01
CA CYS A 480 -7.18 9.41 16.56
C CYS A 480 -8.63 8.96 16.82
N GLY A 481 -9.46 9.79 17.46
CA GLY A 481 -10.84 9.45 17.81
C GLY A 481 -10.97 8.34 18.86
N GLY A 482 -10.02 8.24 19.78
CA GLY A 482 -9.98 7.20 20.82
C GLY A 482 -10.88 7.46 22.04
N PHE A 483 -11.68 8.53 22.04
CA PHE A 483 -12.59 8.83 23.13
C PHE A 483 -13.90 8.03 23.03
N ASN A 484 -14.27 7.39 24.14
CA ASN A 484 -15.50 6.61 24.22
C ASN A 484 -16.75 7.49 24.41
N SER A 485 -16.55 8.71 24.93
CA SER A 485 -17.62 9.64 25.30
C SER A 485 -17.36 11.03 24.73
N PRO A 486 -18.41 11.76 24.30
CA PRO A 486 -18.30 13.17 23.93
C PRO A 486 -18.19 14.10 25.14
N LYS A 487 -18.45 13.63 26.37
CA LYS A 487 -18.41 14.46 27.59
C LYS A 487 -16.97 14.68 28.07
N GLU A 488 -16.59 15.93 28.28
CA GLU A 488 -15.22 16.32 28.64
C GLU A 488 -14.73 15.71 29.95
N ASP A 489 -15.59 15.59 30.97
CA ASP A 489 -15.21 14.97 32.25
C ASP A 489 -14.88 13.49 32.08
N ALA A 490 -15.66 12.78 31.26
CA ALA A 490 -15.41 11.38 30.93
C ALA A 490 -14.13 11.20 30.10
N ARG A 491 -13.81 12.18 29.23
CA ARG A 491 -12.53 12.19 28.48
C ARG A 491 -11.34 12.34 29.43
N LYS A 492 -11.42 13.26 30.39
CA LYS A 492 -10.36 13.45 31.41
C LYS A 492 -10.18 12.18 32.26
N GLU A 493 -11.26 11.54 32.67
CA GLU A 493 -11.21 10.28 33.42
C GLU A 493 -10.55 9.16 32.61
N GLN A 494 -10.89 9.02 31.33
CA GLN A 494 -10.28 8.05 30.43
C GLN A 494 -8.77 8.30 30.26
N VAL A 495 -8.35 9.55 30.08
CA VAL A 495 -6.94 9.94 29.95
C VAL A 495 -6.18 9.59 31.25
N ASN A 496 -6.71 9.98 32.41
CA ASN A 496 -6.12 9.68 33.72
C ASN A 496 -5.95 8.17 33.93
N LYS A 497 -6.96 7.38 33.55
CA LYS A 497 -6.90 5.92 33.64
C LYS A 497 -5.77 5.35 32.78
N ILE A 498 -5.70 5.75 31.51
CA ILE A 498 -4.68 5.23 30.59
C ILE A 498 -3.26 5.60 31.05
N ILE A 499 -3.03 6.82 31.56
CA ILE A 499 -1.71 7.19 32.10
C ILE A 499 -1.37 6.35 33.33
N ASN A 500 -2.32 6.15 34.24
CA ASN A 500 -2.09 5.34 35.44
C ASN A 500 -1.73 3.89 35.09
N ASP A 501 -2.37 3.33 34.07
CA ASP A 501 -2.10 1.97 33.59
C ASP A 501 -0.75 1.88 32.84
N ASN A 502 -0.14 3.01 32.46
CA ASN A 502 1.03 3.07 31.58
C ASN A 502 2.09 4.10 32.00
N ARG A 503 2.35 4.23 33.30
CA ARG A 503 3.26 5.26 33.85
C ARG A 503 4.69 5.18 33.33
N ASP A 504 5.13 4.00 32.91
CA ASP A 504 6.51 3.76 32.47
C ASP A 504 6.77 4.18 31.02
N TYR A 505 5.72 4.56 30.26
CA TYR A 505 5.87 4.95 28.87
C TYR A 505 5.99 6.46 28.69
N ALA A 506 7.11 6.90 28.10
CA ALA A 506 7.28 8.29 27.70
C ALA A 506 6.55 8.60 26.39
N LEU A 507 5.46 9.37 26.47
CA LEU A 507 4.70 9.85 25.31
C LEU A 507 5.39 11.04 24.63
N THR A 508 6.59 10.78 24.09
CA THR A 508 7.34 11.77 23.31
C THR A 508 6.58 12.17 22.04
N PHE A 509 6.87 13.34 21.49
CA PHE A 509 6.23 13.78 20.24
C PHE A 509 6.57 12.91 19.04
N ASP A 510 7.77 12.35 19.01
CA ASP A 510 8.15 11.35 18.02
C ASP A 510 7.19 10.15 18.09
N ASN A 511 6.91 9.65 19.29
CA ASN A 511 5.94 8.57 19.50
C ASN A 511 4.51 8.98 19.09
N ILE A 512 4.06 10.20 19.41
CA ILE A 512 2.74 10.72 18.99
C ILE A 512 2.63 10.76 17.47
N LEU A 513 3.61 11.34 16.79
CA LEU A 513 3.61 11.47 15.33
C LEU A 513 3.70 10.10 14.63
N LYS A 514 4.45 9.14 15.19
CA LYS A 514 4.45 7.74 14.74
C LYS A 514 3.06 7.13 14.85
N ILE A 515 2.39 7.27 16.00
CA ILE A 515 1.02 6.75 16.20
C ILE A 515 0.04 7.39 15.22
N VAL A 516 0.10 8.71 15.05
CA VAL A 516 -0.75 9.46 14.12
C VAL A 516 -0.54 9.01 12.67
N ALA A 517 0.71 8.85 12.23
CA ALA A 517 1.02 8.36 10.89
C ALA A 517 0.45 6.97 10.63
N ILE A 518 0.62 6.06 11.59
CA ILE A 518 0.10 4.69 11.52
C ILE A 518 -1.42 4.69 11.49
N PHE A 519 -2.05 5.46 12.39
CA PHE A 519 -3.49 5.61 12.45
C PHE A 519 -4.06 6.07 11.10
N PHE A 520 -3.51 7.13 10.50
CA PHE A 520 -4.02 7.65 9.23
C PHE A 520 -3.79 6.71 8.06
N ARG A 521 -2.69 5.96 8.05
CA ARG A 521 -2.46 4.91 7.04
C ARG A 521 -3.47 3.77 7.16
N VAL A 522 -3.64 3.21 8.36
CA VAL A 522 -4.61 2.14 8.63
C VAL A 522 -6.02 2.62 8.31
N LYS A 523 -6.40 3.81 8.79
CA LYS A 523 -7.69 4.42 8.50
C LYS A 523 -7.91 4.57 7.01
N SER A 524 -6.89 4.88 6.22
CA SER A 524 -6.98 5.02 4.76
C SER A 524 -6.86 3.71 3.97
N GLY A 525 -6.68 2.57 4.64
CA GLY A 525 -6.45 1.29 3.99
C GLY A 525 -5.08 1.17 3.32
N ILE A 526 -4.12 2.00 3.74
CA ILE A 526 -2.74 2.00 3.27
C ILE A 526 -1.94 1.03 4.14
N PRO A 527 -1.20 0.07 3.55
CA PRO A 527 -0.36 -0.84 4.31
C PRO A 527 0.65 -0.11 5.21
N VAL A 528 0.79 -0.60 6.43
CA VAL A 528 1.78 -0.12 7.40
C VAL A 528 2.83 -1.19 7.57
N LEU A 529 4.06 -0.86 7.16
CA LEU A 529 5.26 -1.63 7.46
C LEU A 529 6.13 -0.78 8.36
N ILE A 530 6.43 -1.29 9.56
CA ILE A 530 7.31 -0.64 10.53
C ILE A 530 8.57 -1.48 10.59
N MET A 531 9.70 -0.91 10.18
CA MET A 531 11.02 -1.48 10.41
C MET A 531 11.67 -0.72 11.55
N GLY A 532 12.22 -1.43 12.52
CA GLY A 532 12.91 -0.84 13.66
C GLY A 532 13.85 -1.86 14.30
N GLU A 533 14.96 -1.37 14.83
CA GLU A 533 15.94 -2.18 15.55
C GLU A 533 15.40 -2.44 16.97
N THR A 534 14.77 -3.60 17.17
CA THR A 534 14.37 -4.20 18.46
C THR A 534 13.31 -3.51 19.38
N VAL A 535 12.23 -4.28 19.59
CA VAL A 535 11.42 -4.53 20.81
C VAL A 535 10.75 -3.37 21.60
N SER A 536 11.36 -2.22 21.87
CA SER A 536 10.77 -1.24 22.81
C SER A 536 9.55 -0.49 22.25
N PHE A 537 9.50 -0.22 20.95
CA PHE A 537 8.34 0.45 20.33
C PHE A 537 7.12 -0.47 20.22
N PHE A 538 7.33 -1.79 20.10
CA PHE A 538 6.29 -2.76 19.74
C PHE A 538 5.32 -3.08 20.89
N PHE A 539 5.79 -3.13 22.13
CA PHE A 539 4.94 -3.51 23.27
C PHE A 539 3.92 -2.43 23.66
N PHE A 540 4.29 -1.15 23.58
CA PHE A 540 3.34 -0.06 23.83
C PHE A 540 2.41 0.18 22.63
N PHE A 541 2.91 -0.03 21.41
CA PHE A 541 2.11 -0.05 20.17
C PHE A 541 0.94 -1.04 20.27
N GLN A 542 1.16 -2.19 20.91
CA GLN A 542 0.13 -3.22 21.13
C GLN A 542 -0.93 -2.81 22.16
N TYR A 543 -0.68 -1.85 23.04
CA TYR A 543 -1.62 -1.45 24.10
C TYR A 543 -2.48 -0.23 23.73
N ILE A 544 -1.89 0.85 23.17
CA ILE A 544 -2.70 2.03 22.79
C ILE A 544 -3.36 1.86 21.40
N ILE A 545 -2.61 1.45 20.38
CA ILE A 545 -3.19 1.34 19.03
C ILE A 545 -4.05 0.09 18.92
N ILE A 546 -3.51 -1.06 19.34
CA ILE A 546 -4.26 -2.31 19.25
C ILE A 546 -5.38 -2.35 20.29
N TYR A 547 -5.15 -2.06 21.59
CA TYR A 547 -6.22 -2.16 22.60
C TYR A 547 -7.20 -0.96 22.67
N ALA A 548 -6.71 0.28 22.59
CA ALA A 548 -7.58 1.46 22.73
C ALA A 548 -8.17 2.00 21.41
N LEU A 549 -7.48 1.81 20.27
CA LEU A 549 -7.93 2.35 18.96
C LEU A 549 -8.47 1.30 17.99
N LEU A 550 -8.04 0.03 18.07
CA LEU A 550 -8.43 -1.03 17.11
C LEU A 550 -9.29 -2.16 17.73
N LEU A 551 -9.03 -2.61 18.96
CA LEU A 551 -9.68 -3.78 19.60
C LEU A 551 -10.88 -3.45 20.49
N GLN A 552 -11.30 -2.20 20.63
CA GLN A 552 -12.64 -1.97 21.19
C GLN A 552 -13.76 -2.58 20.32
N HIS A 553 -13.42 -3.11 19.13
CA HIS A 553 -14.39 -3.55 18.12
C HIS A 553 -13.95 -4.78 17.29
N VAL A 554 -13.26 -5.76 17.91
CA VAL A 554 -13.32 -7.16 17.44
C VAL A 554 -14.29 -7.93 18.30
#